data_AF-A0A7J8TPM2-F1
#
_entry.id   AF-A0A7J8TPM2-F1
#
_cell.length_a   1.000
_cell.length_b   1.000
_cell.length_c   1.000
_cell.angle_alpha   90.00
_cell.angle_beta   90.00
_cell.angle_gamma   90.00
#
_symmetry.space_group_name_H-M   'P 1'
#
loop_
_entity.id
_entity.type
_entity.pdbx_description
1 polymer ?
#
loop_
_entity_poly.entity_id
_entity_poly.type
_entity_poly.pdbx_seq_one_letter_code
_entity_poly.pdbx_strand_id
1 'polypeptide(L)'
;MELSQIQEEIMKRHTGPAFGFVKLRLGIPRDKNMVAEIALKWTQLLRTGALGVKFMGIDLGTIMFNVEDGHKVLELKEFILSQDEAYEIKIGDKVYRRAGDPPIEVVAEKFRQSKKNEEHVKEEL
;
A
#
# COMPACT_ATOMS: atom_id res chain seq x y z
N MET A 1 -12.30 -8.08 -24.82
CA MET A 1 -11.88 -8.27 -23.42
C MET A 1 -10.76 -7.27 -23.18
N GLU A 2 -10.92 -6.37 -22.23
CA GLU A 2 -9.92 -5.32 -21.95
C GLU A 2 -8.66 -5.94 -21.32
N LEU A 3 -7.48 -5.37 -21.57
CA LEU A 3 -6.20 -5.84 -20.99
C LEU A 3 -6.27 -5.98 -19.46
N SER A 4 -6.96 -5.05 -18.80
CA SER A 4 -7.18 -5.07 -17.35
C SER A 4 -7.96 -6.32 -16.89
N GLN A 5 -8.97 -6.74 -17.66
CA GLN A 5 -9.79 -7.92 -17.36
C GLN A 5 -9.00 -9.21 -17.57
N ILE A 6 -8.22 -9.29 -18.65
CA ILE A 6 -7.35 -10.45 -18.94
C ILE A 6 -6.32 -10.62 -17.82
N GLN A 7 -5.69 -9.54 -17.39
CA GLN A 7 -4.68 -9.62 -16.34
C GLN A 7 -5.29 -9.91 -14.96
N GLU A 8 -6.52 -9.47 -14.67
CA GLU A 8 -7.23 -9.88 -13.45
C GLU A 8 -7.52 -11.38 -13.48
N GLU A 9 -7.96 -11.91 -14.62
CA GLU A 9 -8.18 -13.34 -14.83
C GLU A 9 -6.88 -14.16 -14.68
N ILE A 10 -5.74 -13.64 -15.14
CA ILE A 10 -4.42 -14.27 -14.92
C ILE A 10 -4.07 -14.30 -13.43
N MET A 11 -4.28 -13.19 -12.70
CA MET A 11 -4.03 -13.14 -11.26
C MET A 11 -4.93 -14.11 -10.48
N LYS A 12 -6.19 -14.29 -10.91
CA LYS A 12 -7.11 -15.29 -10.33
C LYS A 12 -6.63 -16.72 -10.51
N ARG A 13 -5.73 -16.99 -11.46
CA ARG A 13 -5.18 -18.33 -11.74
C ARG A 13 -3.77 -18.52 -11.17
N HIS A 14 -3.19 -17.50 -10.55
CA HIS A 14 -1.86 -17.59 -9.95
C HIS A 14 -1.95 -18.36 -8.63
N THR A 15 -1.38 -19.57 -8.64
CA THR A 15 -1.45 -20.50 -7.51
C THR A 15 -0.23 -20.47 -6.59
N GLY A 16 0.86 -19.82 -7.02
CA GLY A 16 2.10 -19.73 -6.25
C GLY A 16 2.09 -18.59 -5.23
N PRO A 17 3.16 -18.48 -4.42
CA PRO A 17 3.31 -17.34 -3.53
C PRO A 17 3.37 -16.04 -4.33
N ALA A 18 2.89 -14.97 -3.71
CA ALA A 18 2.93 -13.63 -4.27
C ALA A 18 3.39 -12.64 -3.20
N PHE A 19 3.99 -11.54 -3.66
CA PHE A 19 4.42 -10.46 -2.79
C PHE A 19 4.06 -9.11 -3.41
N GLY A 20 4.01 -8.09 -2.56
CA GLY A 20 3.73 -6.74 -2.99
C GLY A 20 4.14 -5.72 -1.95
N PHE A 21 3.95 -4.46 -2.32
CA PHE A 21 4.32 -3.31 -1.51
C PHE A 21 3.09 -2.43 -1.32
N VAL A 22 2.92 -1.92 -0.11
CA VAL A 22 1.92 -0.94 0.25
C VAL A 22 2.67 0.34 0.58
N LYS A 23 2.36 1.42 -0.15
CA LYS A 23 2.74 2.77 0.22
C LYS A 23 1.70 3.32 1.18
N LEU A 24 2.18 3.85 2.30
CA LEU A 24 1.35 4.47 3.32
C LEU A 24 1.00 5.92 2.96
N ARG A 25 -0.12 6.42 3.49
CA ARG A 25 -0.53 7.82 3.28
C ARG A 25 0.54 8.81 3.71
N LEU A 26 0.82 9.77 2.84
CA LEU A 26 1.73 10.88 3.09
C LEU A 26 1.12 11.88 4.08
N GLY A 27 1.97 12.71 4.69
CA GLY A 27 1.56 13.77 5.62
C GLY A 27 1.32 13.32 7.06
N ILE A 28 1.39 12.02 7.35
CA ILE A 28 1.33 11.47 8.70
C ILE A 28 2.77 11.15 9.14
N PRO A 29 3.32 11.85 10.14
CA PRO A 29 4.64 11.54 10.70
C PRO A 29 4.64 10.12 11.26
N ARG A 30 5.69 9.34 10.93
CA ARG A 30 5.87 7.97 11.42
C ARG A 30 7.31 7.72 11.77
N ASP A 31 7.53 6.91 12.79
CA ASP A 31 8.80 6.25 13.05
C ASP A 31 8.76 4.77 12.65
N LYS A 32 9.88 4.06 12.83
CA LYS A 32 9.99 2.64 12.47
C LYS A 32 9.07 1.73 13.31
N ASN A 33 8.84 2.08 14.59
CA ASN A 33 8.00 1.29 15.47
C ASN A 33 6.54 1.39 15.03
N MET A 34 6.07 2.59 14.70
CA MET A 34 4.71 2.80 14.18
C MET A 34 4.44 1.98 12.92
N VAL A 35 5.39 1.94 11.97
CA VAL A 35 5.24 1.12 10.75
C VAL A 35 5.23 -0.37 11.07
N ALA A 36 6.09 -0.82 12.00
CA ALA A 36 6.10 -2.20 12.46
C ALA A 36 4.78 -2.59 13.15
N GLU A 37 4.18 -1.68 13.92
CA GLU A 37 2.88 -1.88 14.56
C GLU A 37 1.75 -1.98 13.54
N ILE A 38 1.74 -1.14 12.49
CA ILE A 38 0.77 -1.26 11.39
C ILE A 38 0.90 -2.64 10.73
N ALA A 39 2.13 -3.05 10.39
CA ALA A 39 2.38 -4.35 9.78
C ALA A 39 1.94 -5.52 10.69
N LEU A 40 2.23 -5.44 11.99
CA LEU A 40 1.81 -6.44 12.96
C LEU A 40 0.28 -6.50 13.10
N LYS A 41 -0.38 -5.34 13.19
CA LYS A 41 -1.85 -5.24 13.25
C LYS A 41 -2.50 -5.88 12.03
N TRP A 42 -2.04 -5.55 10.81
CA TRP A 42 -2.57 -6.15 9.59
C TRP A 42 -2.31 -7.66 9.52
N THR A 43 -1.12 -8.11 9.95
CA THR A 43 -0.81 -9.55 10.04
C THR A 43 -1.77 -10.26 11.02
N GLN A 44 -2.07 -9.67 12.17
CA GLN A 44 -2.98 -10.24 13.16
C GLN A 44 -4.43 -10.28 12.66
N LEU A 45 -4.89 -9.22 11.99
CA LEU A 45 -6.24 -9.15 11.41
C LEU A 45 -6.46 -10.23 10.34
N LEU A 46 -5.44 -10.56 9.56
CA LEU A 46 -5.53 -11.55 8.49
C LEU A 46 -5.14 -12.97 8.93
N ARG A 47 -4.61 -13.13 10.15
CA ARG A 47 -4.30 -14.44 10.75
C ARG A 47 -5.55 -15.29 10.95
N THR A 48 -6.68 -14.67 11.28
CA THR A 48 -7.95 -15.36 11.54
C THR A 48 -8.62 -15.90 10.27
N GLY A 49 -8.19 -15.46 9.09
CA GLY A 49 -8.76 -15.87 7.78
C GLY A 49 -7.97 -16.96 7.03
N ALA A 50 -6.94 -17.57 7.66
CA ALA A 50 -6.06 -18.56 7.01
C ALA A 50 -5.44 -18.07 5.67
N LEU A 51 -5.21 -16.77 5.53
CA LEU A 51 -4.68 -16.21 4.29
C LEU A 51 -3.17 -16.46 4.13
N GLY A 52 -2.45 -16.84 5.20
CA GLY A 52 -1.00 -17.07 5.14
C GLY A 52 -0.21 -15.82 4.79
N VAL A 53 -0.72 -14.64 5.16
CA VAL A 53 -0.11 -13.34 4.83
C VAL A 53 0.79 -12.88 5.96
N LYS A 54 1.98 -12.38 5.60
CA LYS A 54 2.89 -11.67 6.52
C LYS A 54 3.20 -10.28 6.00
N PHE A 55 3.09 -9.28 6.86
CA PHE A 55 3.49 -7.91 6.57
C PHE A 55 4.79 -7.55 7.29
N MET A 56 5.61 -6.72 6.64
CA MET A 56 6.88 -6.23 7.18
C MET A 56 7.11 -4.78 6.77
N GLY A 57 7.46 -3.92 7.73
CA GLY A 57 7.88 -2.55 7.44
C GLY A 57 9.23 -2.53 6.72
N ILE A 58 9.32 -1.81 5.60
CA ILE A 58 10.55 -1.65 4.82
C ILE A 58 11.20 -0.30 5.12
N ASP A 59 10.38 0.76 5.15
CA ASP A 59 10.78 2.13 5.49
C ASP A 59 9.60 2.87 6.15
N LEU A 60 9.76 4.15 6.44
CA LEU A 60 8.76 4.96 7.16
C LEU A 60 7.42 5.15 6.41
N GLY A 61 7.39 4.82 5.11
CA GLY A 61 6.21 4.97 4.25
C GLY A 61 5.86 3.72 3.46
N THR A 62 6.50 2.58 3.71
CA THR A 62 6.34 1.37 2.89
C THR A 62 6.29 0.11 3.75
N ILE A 63 5.27 -0.72 3.50
CA ILE A 63 5.12 -2.07 4.07
C ILE A 63 5.15 -3.07 2.92
N MET A 64 5.95 -4.13 3.03
CA MET A 64 5.89 -5.28 2.14
C MET A 64 4.91 -6.31 2.71
N PHE A 65 4.22 -7.04 1.84
CA PHE A 65 3.50 -8.25 2.22
C PHE A 65 3.93 -9.44 1.36
N ASN A 66 3.82 -10.63 1.93
CA ASN A 66 3.95 -11.91 1.23
C ASN A 66 2.72 -12.76 1.55
N VAL A 67 2.17 -13.43 0.55
CA VAL A 67 1.05 -14.37 0.67
C VAL A 67 1.43 -15.70 0.04
N GLU A 68 1.17 -16.79 0.74
CA GLU A 68 1.53 -18.14 0.28
C GLU A 68 0.66 -18.63 -0.88
N ASP A 69 -0.62 -18.24 -0.88
CA ASP A 69 -1.61 -18.61 -1.89
C ASP A 69 -2.03 -17.38 -2.71
N GLY A 70 -1.53 -17.29 -3.95
CA GLY A 70 -1.76 -16.17 -4.85
C GLY A 70 -3.22 -15.91 -5.22
N HIS A 71 -4.12 -16.88 -5.09
CA HIS A 71 -5.55 -16.66 -5.34
C HIS A 71 -6.16 -15.63 -4.40
N LYS A 72 -5.57 -15.49 -3.20
CA LYS A 72 -6.03 -14.57 -2.15
C LYS A 72 -5.53 -13.15 -2.33
N VAL A 73 -4.69 -12.88 -3.34
CA VAL A 73 -4.13 -11.55 -3.60
C VAL A 73 -5.21 -10.50 -3.85
N LEU A 74 -6.30 -10.86 -4.53
CA LEU A 74 -7.38 -9.92 -4.80
C LEU A 74 -8.15 -9.54 -3.53
N GLU A 75 -8.46 -10.51 -2.67
CA GLU A 75 -9.08 -10.28 -1.36
C GLU A 75 -8.15 -9.45 -0.47
N LEU A 76 -6.86 -9.79 -0.45
CA LEU A 76 -5.84 -9.06 0.28
C LEU A 76 -5.73 -7.59 -0.18
N LYS A 77 -5.80 -7.35 -1.49
CA LYS A 77 -5.81 -6.00 -2.07
C LYS A 77 -7.01 -5.18 -1.56
N GLU A 78 -8.22 -5.74 -1.58
CA GLU A 78 -9.41 -5.07 -1.07
C GLU A 78 -9.30 -4.78 0.44
N PHE A 79 -8.82 -5.74 1.23
CA PHE A 79 -8.55 -5.53 2.65
C PHE A 79 -7.56 -4.38 2.86
N ILE A 80 -6.40 -4.39 2.20
CA ILE A 80 -5.39 -3.34 2.39
C ILE A 80 -5.95 -1.97 1.99
N LEU A 81 -6.68 -1.86 0.87
CA LEU A 81 -7.30 -0.60 0.45
C LEU A 81 -8.46 -0.16 1.36
N SER A 82 -8.98 -1.02 2.23
CA SER A 82 -9.91 -0.59 3.29
C SER A 82 -9.22 0.05 4.50
N GLN A 83 -7.91 -0.13 4.66
CA GLN A 83 -7.16 0.39 5.82
C GLN A 83 -6.74 1.85 5.58
N ASP A 84 -7.09 2.75 6.49
CA ASP A 84 -6.85 4.20 6.34
C ASP A 84 -5.37 4.54 6.11
N GLU A 85 -4.44 3.76 6.67
CA GLU A 85 -3.02 3.98 6.53
C GLU A 85 -2.51 3.70 5.11
N ALA A 86 -3.18 2.84 4.34
CA ALA A 86 -2.79 2.48 2.99
C ALA A 86 -3.16 3.56 1.97
N TYR A 87 -2.29 3.80 1.00
CA TYR A 87 -2.55 4.71 -0.12
C TYR A 87 -2.52 3.99 -1.47
N GLU A 88 -1.44 3.26 -1.72
CA GLU A 88 -1.18 2.61 -3.00
C GLU A 88 -0.59 1.22 -2.78
N ILE A 89 -1.01 0.24 -3.59
CA ILE A 89 -0.50 -1.13 -3.54
C ILE A 89 0.14 -1.46 -4.87
N LYS A 90 1.37 -1.97 -4.84
CA LYS A 90 2.06 -2.51 -6.02
C LYS A 90 2.20 -4.02 -5.92
N ILE A 91 1.76 -4.75 -6.95
CA ILE A 91 1.85 -6.21 -7.05
C ILE A 91 2.35 -6.55 -8.45
N GLY A 92 3.59 -7.04 -8.55
CA GLY A 92 4.30 -7.09 -9.84
C GLY A 92 4.36 -5.69 -10.47
N ASP A 93 3.93 -5.57 -11.72
CA ASP A 93 3.88 -4.29 -12.45
C ASP A 93 2.57 -3.51 -12.28
N LYS A 94 1.60 -4.08 -11.55
CA LYS A 94 0.32 -3.42 -11.33
C LYS A 94 0.32 -2.56 -10.08
N VAL A 95 -0.38 -1.43 -10.19
CA VAL A 95 -0.58 -0.48 -9.12
C VAL A 95 -2.08 -0.31 -8.87
N TYR A 96 -2.49 -0.41 -7.61
CA TYR A 96 -3.87 -0.29 -7.17
C TYR A 96 -4.00 0.84 -6.16
N ARG A 97 -5.11 1.58 -6.25
CA ARG A 97 -5.48 2.70 -5.38
C ARG A 97 -6.99 2.70 -5.17
N ARG A 98 -7.48 3.46 -4.20
CA ARG A 98 -8.93 3.71 -4.07
C ARG A 98 -9.42 4.53 -5.26
N ALA A 99 -10.70 4.41 -5.57
CA ALA A 99 -11.31 5.20 -6.64
C ALA A 99 -11.12 6.70 -6.38
N GLY A 100 -10.60 7.42 -7.37
CA GLY A 100 -10.34 8.86 -7.31
C GLY A 100 -8.97 9.26 -6.71
N ASP A 101 -8.23 8.34 -6.10
CA ASP A 101 -6.89 8.66 -5.59
C ASP A 101 -5.88 8.80 -6.76
N PRO A 102 -5.17 9.95 -6.87
CA PRO A 102 -4.12 10.14 -7.87
C PRO A 102 -2.89 9.26 -7.59
N PRO A 103 -1.93 9.14 -8.52
CA PRO A 103 -0.67 8.47 -8.25
C PRO A 103 0.09 9.06 -7.06
N ILE A 104 0.72 8.21 -6.25
CA ILE A 104 1.42 8.67 -5.05
C ILE A 104 2.53 9.67 -5.36
N GLU A 105 3.15 9.56 -6.54
CA GLU A 105 4.18 10.50 -7.02
C GLU A 105 3.62 11.91 -7.19
N VAL A 106 2.39 12.03 -7.71
CA VAL A 106 1.68 13.32 -7.86
C VAL A 106 1.37 13.90 -6.48
N VAL A 107 0.95 13.08 -5.52
CA VAL A 107 0.71 13.53 -4.14
C VAL A 107 2.00 13.94 -3.45
N ALA A 108 3.09 13.19 -3.65
CA ALA A 108 4.39 13.49 -3.09
C ALA A 108 4.94 14.82 -3.62
N GLU A 109 4.76 15.10 -4.92
CA GLU A 109 5.14 16.38 -5.51
C GLU A 109 4.35 17.54 -4.90
N LYS A 110 3.01 17.42 -4.83
CA LYS A 110 2.16 18.44 -4.20
C LYS A 110 2.54 18.67 -2.74
N PHE A 111 2.80 17.60 -1.98
CA PHE A 111 3.20 17.70 -0.59
C PHE A 111 4.54 18.42 -0.41
N ARG A 112 5.52 18.16 -1.29
CA ARG A 112 6.81 18.86 -1.31
C ARG A 112 6.64 20.35 -1.64
N GLN A 113 5.77 20.69 -2.59
CA GLN A 113 5.47 22.09 -2.94
C GLN A 113 4.81 22.84 -1.77
N SER A 114 3.84 22.22 -1.10
CA SER A 114 3.20 22.81 0.08
C SER A 114 4.20 23.08 1.20
N LYS A 115 5.13 22.15 1.47
CA LYS A 115 6.17 22.33 2.48
C LYS A 115 7.11 23.50 2.18
N LYS A 116 7.57 23.63 0.93
CA LYS A 116 8.39 24.77 0.50
C LYS A 116 7.69 26.11 0.70
N ASN A 117 6.40 26.17 0.40
CA ASN A 117 5.62 27.40 0.60
C ASN A 117 5.44 27.73 2.09
N GLU A 118 5.22 26.73 2.95
CA GLU A 118 5.16 26.93 4.41
C GLU A 118 6.49 27.42 4.99
N GLU A 119 7.62 26.95 4.47
CA GLU A 119 8.96 27.38 4.89
C GLU A 119 9.23 28.83 4.47
N HIS A 120 8.95 29.21 3.22
CA HIS A 120 9.06 30.60 2.76
C HIS A 120 8.23 31.58 3.59
N VAL A 121 6.97 31.25 3.91
CA VAL A 121 6.12 32.13 4.74
C VAL A 121 6.66 32.32 6.16
N LYS A 122 7.36 31.32 6.71
CA LYS A 122 7.99 31.43 8.05
C LYS A 122 9.28 32.24 8.05
N GLU A 123 9.98 32.34 6.92
CA GLU A 123 11.20 33.16 6.79
C GLU A 123 10.89 34.65 6.59
N GLU A 124 9.69 34.99 6.12
CA GLU A 124 9.24 36.37 5.90
C GLU A 124 8.51 37.01 7.10
N LEU A 125 8.38 36.30 8.22
CA LEU A 125 7.69 36.70 9.47
C LEU A 125 8.67 36.89 10.63
#